data_AF-A0A6J1CYA3-F1
#
_entry.id   AF-A0A6J1CYA3-F1
#
_cell.length_a   1.000
_cell.length_b   1.000
_cell.length_c   1.000
_cell.angle_alpha   90.00
_cell.angle_beta   90.00
_cell.angle_gamma   90.00
#
_symmetry.space_group_name_H-M   'P 1'
#
loop_
_entity.id
_entity.type
_entity.pdbx_description
1 polymer ?
#
loop_
_entity_poly.entity_id
_entity_poly.type
_entity_poly.pdbx_seq_one_letter_code
_entity_poly.pdbx_strand_id
1 'polypeptide(L)' 'MAPMVAEARVCETPSHNFKGPCFSGTNCANVCKTESFHGGHCRGFRRRCFCTKHCV' A
#
# COMPACT_ATOMS: atom_id res chain seq x y z
N MET A 1 10.20 26.68 17.48
CA MET A 1 10.68 25.47 16.76
C MET A 1 9.45 24.76 16.24
N ALA A 2 9.25 24.73 14.91
CA ALA A 2 8.16 23.97 14.31
C ALA A 2 8.38 22.48 14.60
N PRO A 3 7.37 21.70 15.00
CA PRO A 3 7.54 20.26 15.09
C PRO A 3 7.87 19.77 13.68
N MET A 4 9.06 19.19 13.52
CA MET A 4 9.38 18.30 12.43
C MET A 4 8.32 17.21 12.46
N VAL A 5 7.28 17.37 11.63
CA VAL A 5 6.40 16.28 11.27
C VAL A 5 7.34 15.27 10.65
N ALA A 6 7.74 14.26 11.42
CA ALA A 6 8.36 13.09 10.85
C ALA A 6 7.33 12.61 9.83
N GLU A 7 7.59 12.87 8.54
CA GLU A 7 6.83 12.30 7.44
C GLU A 7 6.62 10.84 7.83
N ALA A 8 5.39 10.48 8.19
CA ALA A 8 5.09 9.17 8.71
C ALA A 8 5.62 8.21 7.67
N ARG A 9 6.69 7.45 7.99
CA ARG A 9 7.44 6.74 6.95
C ARG A 9 6.46 5.80 6.28
N VAL A 10 6.12 6.05 5.03
CA VAL A 10 5.17 5.18 4.35
C VAL A 10 5.92 3.93 3.94
N CYS A 11 5.66 2.81 4.61
CA CYS A 11 6.17 1.52 4.16
C CYS A 11 5.27 1.00 3.05
N GLU A 12 5.93 0.52 2.00
CA GLU A 12 5.31 -0.27 0.94
C GLU A 12 5.55 -1.76 1.24
N THR A 13 4.51 -2.58 1.18
CA THR A 13 4.61 -4.03 1.35
C THR A 13 3.79 -4.72 0.28
N PRO A 14 4.30 -5.76 -0.40
CA PRO A 14 3.49 -6.52 -1.35
C PRO A 14 2.30 -7.14 -0.61
N SER A 15 1.09 -7.05 -1.17
CA SER A 15 -0.09 -7.70 -0.59
C SER A 15 0.07 -9.22 -0.65
N HIS A 16 -0.21 -9.91 0.47
CA HIS A 16 -0.21 -11.37 0.51
C HIS A 16 -1.55 -11.94 0.06
N ASN A 17 -2.62 -11.18 0.32
CA ASN A 17 -3.98 -11.59 -0.03
C ASN A 17 -4.29 -11.35 -1.52
N PHE A 18 -3.68 -10.34 -2.15
CA PHE A 18 -3.90 -10.04 -3.56
C PHE A 18 -3.18 -11.04 -4.48
N LYS A 19 -3.94 -11.97 -5.07
CA LYS A 19 -3.44 -12.94 -6.05
C LYS A 19 -3.83 -12.53 -7.46
N GLY A 20 -2.83 -12.39 -8.33
CA GLY A 20 -3.01 -12.12 -9.75
C GLY A 20 -2.61 -10.70 -10.18
N PRO A 21 -2.87 -10.33 -11.45
CA PRO A 21 -2.55 -9.02 -11.98
C PRO A 21 -3.49 -7.96 -11.42
N CYS A 22 -2.92 -6.84 -11.00
CA CYS A 22 -3.59 -5.68 -10.46
C CYS A 22 -4.17 -4.85 -11.61
N PHE A 23 -5.45 -5.08 -11.91
CA PHE A 23 -6.19 -4.34 -12.95
C PHE A 23 -6.81 -3.04 -12.43
N SER A 24 -7.01 -2.94 -11.11
CA SER A 24 -7.62 -1.76 -10.48
C SER A 24 -6.92 -1.47 -9.15
N GLY A 25 -6.35 -0.26 -9.06
CA GLY A 25 -5.73 0.23 -7.82
C GLY A 25 -6.71 0.29 -6.66
N THR A 26 -8.00 0.52 -6.93
CA THR A 26 -9.06 0.52 -5.92
C THR A 26 -9.25 -0.85 -5.27
N ASN A 27 -9.21 -1.92 -6.08
CA ASN A 27 -9.28 -3.29 -5.55
C ASN A 27 -8.06 -3.60 -4.68
N CYS A 28 -6.87 -3.22 -5.16
CA CYS A 28 -5.63 -3.35 -4.38
C CYS A 28 -5.73 -2.60 -3.04
N ALA A 29 -6.13 -1.33 -3.05
CA ALA A 29 -6.31 -0.55 -1.83
C ALA A 29 -7.35 -1.17 -0.88
N ASN A 30 -8.44 -1.75 -1.40
CA ASN A 30 -9.45 -2.38 -0.56
C ASN A 30 -8.93 -3.65 0.12
N VAL A 31 -8.17 -4.48 -0.59
CA VAL A 31 -7.48 -5.64 0.01
C VAL A 31 -6.45 -5.19 1.04
N CYS A 32 -5.65 -4.18 0.71
CA CYS A 32 -4.68 -3.61 1.65
C CYS A 32 -5.35 -3.09 2.93
N LYS A 33 -6.53 -2.47 2.85
CA LYS A 33 -7.32 -2.07 4.03
C LYS A 33 -7.71 -3.27 4.91
N THR A 34 -8.04 -4.41 4.32
CA THR A 34 -8.30 -5.65 5.08
C THR A 34 -7.04 -6.24 5.72
N GLU A 35 -5.86 -5.95 5.17
CA GLU A 35 -4.56 -6.36 5.72
C GLU A 35 -3.99 -5.35 6.75
N SER A 36 -4.80 -4.40 7.24
CA SER A 36 -4.40 -3.31 8.16
C SER A 36 -3.44 -2.27 7.56
N PHE A 37 -3.50 -2.06 6.24
CA PHE A 37 -2.79 -0.98 5.55
C PHE A 37 -3.73 0.20 5.26
N HIS A 38 -3.16 1.39 5.11
CA HIS A 38 -3.94 2.62 4.91
C HIS A 38 -4.27 2.86 3.43
N GLY A 39 -3.46 2.31 2.53
CA GLY A 39 -3.65 2.42 1.09
C GLY A 39 -2.99 1.29 0.32
N GLY A 40 -3.07 1.38 -1.00
CA GLY A 40 -2.38 0.45 -1.89
C GLY A 40 -2.45 0.90 -3.34
N HIS A 41 -1.47 0.48 -4.13
CA HIS A 41 -1.38 0.81 -5.55
C HIS A 41 -0.80 -0.35 -6.36
N CYS A 42 -1.18 -0.40 -7.65
CA CYS A 42 -0.62 -1.35 -8.59
C CYS A 42 0.74 -0.85 -9.09
N ARG A 43 1.78 -1.69 -9.04
CA ARG A 43 3.12 -1.33 -9.53
C ARG A 43 3.72 -2.42 -10.43
N GLY A 44 4.44 -1.96 -11.46
CA GLY A 44 5.27 -2.78 -12.35
C GLY A 44 4.54 -3.51 -13.48
N PHE A 45 5.32 -4.14 -14.37
CA PHE A 45 4.83 -4.84 -15.56
C PHE A 45 3.97 -6.07 -15.23
N ARG A 46 4.30 -6.77 -14.13
CA ARG A 46 3.49 -7.88 -13.61
C ARG A 46 2.22 -7.44 -12.88
N ARG A 47 1.94 -6.13 -12.84
CA ARG A 47 0.81 -5.51 -12.13
C ARG A 47 0.70 -6.09 -10.71
N ARG A 48 1.71 -5.94 -9.87
CA ARG A 48 1.61 -6.42 -8.47
C ARG A 48 0.97 -5.34 -7.60
N CYS A 49 0.15 -5.77 -6.65
CA CYS A 49 -0.43 -4.88 -5.66
C CYS A 49 0.57 -4.64 -4.52
N PHE A 50 0.87 -3.37 -4.24
CA PHE A 50 1.68 -2.93 -3.11
C PHE A 50 0.81 -2.12 -2.16
N CYS A 51 0.74 -2.57 -0.92
CA CYS A 51 0.04 -1.90 0.16
C CYS A 51 0.93 -0.85 0.81
N THR A 52 0.35 0.28 1.18
CA THR A 52 1.04 1.37 1.87
C THR A 52 0.47 1.56 3.26
N LYS A 53 1.34 1.63 4.26
CA LYS A 53 0.96 1.98 5.64
C LYS A 53 1.95 2.94 6.25
N HIS A 54 1.51 3.67 7.27
CA HIS A 54 2.42 4.44 8.10
C HIS A 54 3.23 3.47 8.96
N CYS A 55 4.54 3.46 8.77
CA CYS A 55 5.51 2.87 9.66
C CYS A 55 6.02 3.96 10.60
N VAL A 56 5.91 3.66 11.89
CA VAL A 56 6.62 4.38 12.95
C VAL A 56 7.94 3.68 13.23
#